data_AF-A0A4V1TFS6-F1
#
_entry.id   AF-A0A4V1TFS6-F1
#
_cell.length_a   1.000
_cell.length_b   1.000
_cell.length_c   1.000
_cell.angle_alpha   90.00
_cell.angle_beta   90.00
_cell.angle_gamma   90.00
#
_symmetry.space_group_name_H-M   'P 1'
#
loop_
_entity.id
_entity.type
_entity.pdbx_description
1 polymer ?
#
loop_
_entity_poly.entity_id
_entity_poly.type
_entity_poly.pdbx_seq_one_letter_code
_entity_poly.pdbx_strand_id
1 'polypeptide(L)'
;KEVAGAEAIPNFRAVQAYDAMDLLYKAVIKTGGKTDAAALLEAMKGITLTSPRGTITIDPQTRDVVQDVYIRRGEKLDGRWQNRAFETYKAVVDPGKTAR
;
A
#
# COMPACT_ATOMS: atom_id res chain seq x y z
N LYS A 1 14.73 -21.35 0.90
CA LYS A 1 14.97 -20.39 -0.20
C LYS A 1 14.77 -19.00 0.38
N GLU A 2 15.77 -18.14 0.22
CA GLU A 2 16.08 -17.00 1.08
C GLU A 2 14.88 -16.11 1.44
N VAL A 3 14.66 -15.99 2.75
CA VAL A 3 13.62 -15.14 3.37
C VAL A 3 14.18 -13.73 3.66
N ALA A 4 15.48 -13.52 3.43
CA ALA A 4 16.22 -12.27 3.63
C ALA A 4 17.53 -12.30 2.79
N GLY A 5 18.04 -11.12 2.41
CA GLY A 5 19.25 -10.97 1.60
C GLY A 5 19.06 -9.99 0.43
N ALA A 6 20.16 -9.55 -0.21
CA ALA A 6 20.11 -8.58 -1.31
C ALA A 6 19.32 -9.10 -2.54
N GLU A 7 19.24 -10.41 -2.72
CA GLU A 7 18.48 -11.05 -3.81
C GLU A 7 17.07 -11.52 -3.41
N ALA A 8 16.64 -11.26 -2.18
CA ALA A 8 15.31 -11.65 -1.73
C ALA A 8 14.24 -10.81 -2.45
N ILE A 9 13.22 -11.48 -2.99
CA ILE A 9 12.08 -10.80 -3.62
C ILE A 9 11.20 -10.18 -2.52
N PRO A 10 10.96 -8.85 -2.53
CA PRO A 10 10.08 -8.22 -1.55
C PRO A 10 8.68 -8.83 -1.57
N ASN A 11 8.19 -9.22 -0.40
CA ASN A 11 6.81 -9.69 -0.25
C ASN A 11 5.86 -8.52 0.06
N PHE A 12 4.57 -8.82 0.16
CA PHE A 12 3.54 -7.80 0.39
C PHE A 12 3.74 -6.99 1.69
N ARG A 13 4.38 -7.56 2.72
CA ARG A 13 4.67 -6.83 3.98
C ARG A 13 5.75 -5.77 3.79
N ALA A 14 6.77 -6.07 2.98
CA ALA A 14 7.83 -5.12 2.67
C ALA A 14 7.26 -3.88 1.96
N VAL A 15 6.35 -4.09 1.00
CA VAL A 15 5.68 -2.99 0.29
C VAL A 15 4.77 -2.19 1.24
N GLN A 16 4.07 -2.85 2.17
CA GLN A 16 3.26 -2.15 3.18
C GLN A 16 4.10 -1.23 4.09
N ALA A 17 5.26 -1.69 4.53
CA ALA A 17 6.17 -0.87 5.33
C ALA A 17 6.76 0.30 4.51
N TYR A 18 7.09 0.07 3.24
CA TYR A 18 7.55 1.10 2.32
C TYR A 18 6.51 2.23 2.16
N ASP A 19 5.26 1.86 1.91
CA ASP A 19 4.17 2.82 1.74
C ASP A 19 3.86 3.59 3.04
N ALA A 20 3.95 2.92 4.20
CA ALA A 20 3.76 3.57 5.49
C ALA A 20 4.79 4.67 5.75
N MET A 21 6.05 4.45 5.34
CA MET A 21 7.11 5.46 5.47
C MET A 21 6.92 6.62 4.48
N ASP A 22 6.52 6.35 3.22
CA ASP A 22 6.20 7.41 2.25
C ASP A 22 5.01 8.26 2.74
N LEU A 23 3.97 7.61 3.29
CA LEU A 23 2.83 8.31 3.89
C LEU A 23 3.26 9.23 5.03
N LEU A 24 4.07 8.72 5.96
CA LEU A 24 4.57 9.49 7.10
C LEU A 24 5.41 10.68 6.64
N TYR A 25 6.31 10.46 5.68
CA TYR A 25 7.16 11.51 5.13
C TYR A 25 6.32 12.63 4.49
N LYS A 26 5.33 12.26 3.68
CA LYS A 26 4.40 13.23 3.06
C LYS A 26 3.54 13.95 4.09
N ALA A 27 3.11 13.27 5.14
CA ALA A 27 2.35 13.90 6.22
C ALA A 27 3.19 14.97 6.94
N VAL A 28 4.45 14.66 7.27
CA VAL A 28 5.38 15.61 7.90
C VAL A 28 5.64 16.83 7.00
N ILE A 29 5.81 16.63 5.69
CA ILE A 29 5.93 17.75 4.73
C ILE A 29 4.65 18.59 4.73
N LYS A 30 3.47 17.95 4.65
CA LYS A 30 2.17 18.63 4.58
C LYS A 30 1.85 19.42 5.84
N THR A 31 2.29 18.97 7.02
CA THR A 31 2.12 19.70 8.28
C THR A 31 3.15 20.81 8.50
N GLY A 32 4.14 20.96 7.62
CA GLY A 32 5.25 21.88 7.82
C GLY A 32 6.17 21.46 8.97
N GLY A 33 6.34 20.15 9.19
CA GLY A 33 7.22 19.61 10.22
C GLY A 33 6.57 19.38 11.59
N LYS A 34 5.25 19.61 11.74
CA LYS A 34 4.57 19.28 13.01
C LYS A 34 4.49 17.77 13.17
N THR A 35 4.82 17.30 14.38
CA THR A 35 4.88 15.87 14.73
C THR A 35 3.83 15.45 15.75
N ASP A 36 2.86 16.31 16.08
CA ASP A 36 1.76 15.92 16.95
C ASP A 36 0.81 14.95 16.23
N ALA A 37 0.27 14.00 17.00
CA ALA A 37 -0.51 12.89 16.43
C ALA A 37 -1.75 13.36 15.68
N ALA A 38 -2.44 14.39 16.17
CA ALA A 38 -3.64 14.91 15.54
C ALA A 38 -3.32 15.57 14.19
N ALA A 39 -2.31 16.43 14.13
CA ALA A 39 -1.90 17.07 12.87
C ALA A 39 -1.45 16.05 11.82
N LEU A 40 -0.67 15.03 12.22
CA LEU A 40 -0.23 13.98 11.30
C LEU A 40 -1.40 13.16 10.79
N LEU A 41 -2.32 12.73 11.67
CA LEU A 41 -3.50 11.96 11.26
C LEU A 41 -4.39 12.74 10.29
N GLU A 42 -4.63 14.03 10.55
CA GLU A 42 -5.40 14.87 9.63
C GLU A 42 -4.67 15.09 8.30
N ALA A 43 -3.34 15.24 8.33
CA ALA A 43 -2.56 15.39 7.11
C ALA A 43 -2.59 14.12 6.23
N MET A 44 -2.59 12.94 6.83
CA MET A 44 -2.58 11.64 6.14
C MET A 44 -3.87 11.36 5.35
N LYS A 45 -5.01 11.89 5.79
CA LYS A 45 -6.30 11.70 5.10
C LYS A 45 -6.23 12.20 3.66
N GLY A 46 -6.69 11.37 2.73
CA GLY A 46 -6.76 11.68 1.30
C GLY A 46 -5.40 11.71 0.57
N ILE A 47 -4.29 11.36 1.23
CA ILE A 47 -3.01 11.26 0.54
C ILE A 47 -3.03 10.09 -0.44
N THR A 48 -2.63 10.36 -1.68
CA THR A 48 -2.40 9.36 -2.72
C THR A 48 -0.91 9.08 -2.89
N LEU A 49 -0.55 7.80 -3.00
CA LEU A 49 0.83 7.32 -3.13
C LEU A 49 0.98 6.49 -4.41
N THR A 50 2.15 6.62 -5.04
CA THR A 50 2.60 5.74 -6.12
C THR A 50 3.38 4.59 -5.50
N SER A 51 2.70 3.50 -5.15
CA SER A 51 3.32 2.33 -4.51
C SER A 51 3.82 1.31 -5.55
N PRO A 52 4.83 0.48 -5.21
CA PRO A 52 5.13 -0.74 -5.98
C PRO A 52 3.92 -1.66 -6.22
N ARG A 53 2.87 -1.60 -5.37
CA ARG A 53 1.64 -2.37 -5.55
C ARG A 53 0.59 -1.71 -6.48
N GLY A 54 0.87 -0.51 -6.99
CA GLY A 54 -0.08 0.33 -7.73
C GLY A 54 -0.45 1.61 -6.97
N THR A 55 -1.32 2.43 -7.56
CA THR A 55 -1.78 3.65 -6.89
C THR A 55 -2.64 3.29 -5.68
N ILE A 56 -2.35 3.90 -4.53
CA ILE A 56 -3.14 3.75 -3.31
C ILE A 56 -3.50 5.11 -2.73
N THR A 57 -4.62 5.20 -2.02
CA THR A 57 -5.06 6.42 -1.35
C THR A 57 -5.51 6.09 0.06
N ILE A 58 -5.24 6.97 1.02
CA ILE A 58 -5.80 6.84 2.38
C ILE A 58 -7.19 7.46 2.41
N ASP A 59 -8.20 6.64 2.65
CA ASP A 59 -9.59 7.10 2.72
C ASP A 59 -9.75 8.11 3.87
N PRO A 60 -10.29 9.33 3.61
CA PRO A 60 -10.40 10.35 4.63
C PRO A 60 -11.43 10.04 5.73
N GLN A 61 -12.43 9.21 5.43
CA GLN A 61 -13.49 8.82 6.36
C GLN A 61 -13.05 7.65 7.23
N THR A 62 -12.55 6.58 6.61
CA THR A 62 -12.23 5.34 7.32
C THR A 62 -10.78 5.28 7.80
N ARG A 63 -9.89 6.10 7.22
CA ARG A 63 -8.43 6.06 7.39
C ARG A 63 -7.80 4.72 6.95
N ASP A 64 -8.56 3.90 6.22
CA ASP A 64 -8.04 2.68 5.61
C ASP A 64 -7.52 2.93 4.20
N VAL A 65 -6.76 1.99 3.66
CA VAL A 65 -6.20 2.08 2.32
C VAL A 65 -7.25 1.72 1.27
N VAL A 66 -7.40 2.60 0.28
CA VAL A 66 -8.03 2.31 -1.00
C VAL A 66 -6.95 1.86 -1.97
N GLN A 67 -7.08 0.67 -2.54
CA GLN A 67 -6.04 0.07 -3.37
C GLN A 67 -6.61 -0.83 -4.45
N ASP A 68 -5.82 -1.08 -5.50
CA ASP A 68 -6.14 -2.12 -6.47
C ASP A 68 -6.06 -3.52 -5.84
N VAL A 69 -7.01 -4.38 -6.19
CA VAL A 69 -7.03 -5.80 -5.82
C VAL A 69 -6.83 -6.64 -7.07
N TYR A 70 -5.81 -7.49 -7.04
CA TYR A 70 -5.41 -8.31 -8.18
C TYR A 70 -5.84 -9.76 -7.97
N ILE A 71 -6.49 -10.36 -8.97
CA ILE A 71 -6.59 -11.83 -9.04
C ILE A 71 -5.33 -12.33 -9.74
N ARG A 72 -4.67 -13.31 -9.11
CA ARG A 72 -3.35 -13.80 -9.52
C ARG A 72 -3.35 -15.31 -9.68
N ARG A 73 -2.54 -15.80 -10.61
CA ARG A 73 -2.24 -17.21 -10.81
C ARG A 73 -0.77 -17.47 -10.50
N GLY A 74 -0.49 -18.58 -9.83
CA GLY A 74 0.88 -19.06 -9.65
C GLY A 74 1.41 -19.61 -10.97
N GLU A 75 2.49 -19.02 -11.48
CA GLU A 75 3.14 -19.45 -12.72
C GLU A 75 4.65 -19.61 -12.48
N LYS A 76 5.30 -20.55 -13.17
CA LYS A 76 6.76 -20.66 -13.17
C LYS A 76 7.33 -19.77 -14.26
N LEU A 77 8.11 -18.77 -13.86
CA LEU A 77 8.89 -17.90 -14.74
C LEU A 77 10.37 -18.02 -14.34
N ASP A 78 11.24 -18.32 -15.29
CA ASP A 78 12.68 -18.52 -15.08
C ASP A 78 13.00 -19.51 -13.94
N GLY A 79 12.24 -20.59 -13.86
CA GLY A 79 12.40 -21.63 -12.84
C GLY A 79 11.92 -21.24 -11.43
N ARG A 80 11.32 -20.06 -11.24
CA ARG A 80 10.78 -19.59 -9.96
C ARG A 80 9.26 -19.40 -10.03
N TRP A 81 8.55 -19.76 -8.96
CA TRP A 81 7.11 -19.48 -8.85
C TRP A 81 6.88 -18.00 -8.63
N GLN A 82 5.99 -17.40 -9.41
CA GLN A 82 5.58 -16.00 -9.30
C GLN A 82 4.05 -15.90 -9.36
N ASN A 83 3.50 -14.90 -8.67
CA ASN A 83 2.07 -14.61 -8.74
C ASN A 83 1.83 -13.65 -9.91
N ARG A 84 1.34 -14.13 -11.06
CA ARG A 84 1.03 -13.28 -12.21
C ARG A 84 -0.41 -12.78 -12.14
N ALA A 85 -0.60 -11.47 -12.11
CA ALA A 85 -1.94 -10.87 -12.13
C ALA A 85 -2.54 -10.98 -13.53
N PHE A 86 -3.81 -11.38 -13.61
CA PHE A 86 -4.56 -11.47 -14.87
C PHE A 86 -5.88 -10.68 -14.85
N GLU A 87 -6.33 -10.26 -13.67
CA GLU A 87 -7.52 -9.42 -13.49
C GLU A 87 -7.26 -8.42 -12.36
N THR A 88 -7.90 -7.26 -12.42
CA THR A 88 -7.72 -6.18 -11.44
C THR A 88 -9.04 -5.46 -11.17
N TYR A 89 -9.40 -5.38 -9.89
CA TYR A 89 -10.43 -4.48 -9.40
C TYR A 89 -9.74 -3.20 -8.93
N LYS A 90 -10.12 -2.07 -9.51
CA LYS A 90 -9.47 -0.78 -9.26
C LYS A 90 -10.03 -0.10 -8.02
N ALA A 91 -9.16 0.54 -7.25
CA ALA A 91 -9.52 1.43 -6.14
C ALA A 91 -10.58 0.82 -5.18
N VAL A 92 -10.33 -0.40 -4.72
CA VAL A 92 -11.21 -1.12 -3.79
C VAL A 92 -11.05 -0.53 -2.38
N VAL A 93 -12.18 -0.15 -1.79
CA VAL A 93 -12.33 0.25 -0.38
C VAL A 93 -12.51 -0.99 0.50
N ASP A 94 -12.22 -0.90 1.80
CA ASP A 94 -12.45 -2.01 2.75
C ASP A 94 -13.94 -2.42 2.77
N PRO A 95 -14.30 -3.63 2.30
CA PRO A 95 -15.69 -4.09 2.28
C PRO A 95 -16.30 -4.26 3.68
N GLY A 96 -15.47 -4.35 4.73
CA GLY A 96 -15.92 -4.39 6.12
C GLY A 96 -16.40 -3.05 6.67
N LYS A 97 -16.12 -1.95 5.96
CA LYS A 97 -16.40 -0.57 6.39
C LYS A 97 -17.31 0.20 5.44
N THR A 98 -17.66 -0.38 4.28
CA THR A 98 -18.75 0.13 3.44
C THR A 98 -20.08 -0.06 4.16
N ALA A 99 -20.93 0.98 4.17
CA ALA A 99 -22.30 0.84 4.66
C ALA A 99 -22.97 -0.32 3.91
N ARG A 100 -23.53 -1.27 4.66
CA ARG A 100 -24.35 -2.36 4.11
C ARG A 100 -25.74 -1.86 3.75
#